data_AF-W7KML8-F1
#
_entry.id   AF-W7KML8-F1
#
_cell.length_a   1.000
_cell.length_b   1.000
_cell.length_c   1.000
_cell.angle_alpha   90.00
_cell.angle_beta   90.00
_cell.angle_gamma   90.00
#
_symmetry.space_group_name_H-M   'P 1'
#
loop_
_entity.id
_entity.type
_entity.pdbx_description
1 polymer ?
#
loop_
_entity_poly.entity_id
_entity_poly.type
_entity_poly.pdbx_seq_one_letter_code
_entity_poly.pdbx_strand_id
1 'polypeptide(L)'
;MNGDEMGHVKNISQATALILKELKTTYRTSAKHEKNWSVYKGKVLPPELMMSKKFQLITGYGYELCRHMLLYRNDEPEINEEVLKEASHWTKMGAMCIHNSVILYTLLLELGIFTPTSLHFVQGYYHHKTREDNVIEMIAKSHISVHAWLVVRGSVIDMTIQQEKDVFDFTTEEGNYPFILGKVNDGLLLKGKNEPNKIVDAYIKDFAKYLGISKEEWIERQLKYFDGYSLAKVN
;
A
#
# COMPACT_ATOMS: atom_id res chain seq x y z
N MET A 1 8.41 9.47 -17.14
CA MET A 1 7.40 9.25 -18.19
C MET A 1 6.30 10.26 -17.97
N ASN A 2 5.88 10.96 -19.03
CA ASN A 2 4.89 12.03 -18.97
C ASN A 2 3.50 11.45 -18.66
N GLY A 3 2.72 12.13 -17.83
CA GLY A 3 1.38 11.72 -17.38
C GLY A 3 0.28 11.72 -18.45
N ASP A 4 0.64 11.75 -19.73
CA ASP A 4 -0.29 11.93 -20.85
C ASP A 4 -0.73 10.62 -21.54
N GLU A 5 -0.08 9.48 -21.28
CA GLU A 5 -0.43 8.21 -21.97
C GLU A 5 -1.53 7.39 -21.30
N MET A 6 -2.07 7.81 -20.15
CA MET A 6 -3.30 7.25 -19.58
C MET A 6 -4.58 7.96 -20.07
N GLY A 7 -4.46 8.79 -21.11
CA GLY A 7 -5.58 9.36 -21.83
C GLY A 7 -6.45 8.28 -22.51
N HIS A 8 -7.65 8.09 -21.98
CA HIS A 8 -8.77 7.37 -22.59
C HIS A 8 -8.60 5.87 -22.85
N VAL A 9 -8.55 5.07 -21.79
CA VAL A 9 -8.83 3.64 -21.93
C VAL A 9 -10.34 3.42 -22.09
N LYS A 10 -10.82 3.27 -23.33
CA LYS A 10 -12.24 2.99 -23.65
C LYS A 10 -12.69 1.57 -23.23
N ASN A 11 -11.77 0.70 -22.83
CA ASN A 11 -12.04 -0.72 -22.52
C ASN A 11 -11.13 -1.22 -21.40
N ILE A 12 -11.70 -1.75 -20.32
CA ILE A 12 -10.98 -2.33 -19.16
C ILE A 12 -9.84 -3.27 -19.60
N SER A 13 -10.03 -4.05 -20.66
CA SER A 13 -9.00 -4.95 -21.18
C SER A 13 -7.72 -4.25 -21.66
N GLN A 14 -7.81 -3.03 -22.18
CA GLN A 14 -6.64 -2.24 -22.59
C GLN A 14 -5.91 -1.66 -21.37
N ALA A 15 -6.65 -1.23 -20.34
CA ALA A 15 -6.05 -0.71 -19.10
C ALA A 15 -5.29 -1.82 -18.38
N THR A 16 -5.87 -3.01 -18.29
CA THR A 16 -5.21 -4.18 -17.73
C THR A 16 -3.91 -4.55 -18.46
N ALA A 17 -3.85 -4.40 -19.79
CA ALA A 17 -2.62 -4.65 -20.55
C ALA A 17 -1.53 -3.61 -20.24
N LEU A 18 -1.90 -2.34 -20.08
CA LEU A 18 -0.97 -1.27 -19.68
C LEU A 18 -0.46 -1.48 -18.24
N ILE A 19 -1.34 -1.84 -17.31
CA ILE A 19 -0.97 -2.22 -15.93
C ILE A 19 0.02 -3.37 -15.93
N LEU A 20 -0.22 -4.42 -16.71
CA LEU A 20 0.70 -5.55 -16.80
C LEU A 20 2.06 -5.14 -17.37
N LYS A 21 2.08 -4.18 -18.30
CA LYS A 21 3.33 -3.62 -18.83
C LYS A 21 4.06 -2.85 -17.74
N GLU A 22 3.37 -1.94 -17.05
CA GLU A 22 3.92 -1.12 -15.97
C GLU A 22 4.44 -1.96 -14.81
N LEU A 23 3.68 -2.95 -14.35
CA LEU A 23 4.15 -3.89 -13.31
C LEU A 23 5.40 -4.66 -13.73
N LYS A 24 5.59 -4.93 -15.03
CA LYS A 24 6.78 -5.65 -15.53
C LYS A 24 7.98 -4.73 -15.73
N THR A 25 7.77 -3.47 -16.09
CA THR A 25 8.85 -2.52 -16.38
C THR A 25 9.31 -1.76 -15.15
N THR A 26 8.38 -1.47 -14.24
CA THR A 26 8.60 -0.57 -13.12
C THR A 26 8.69 -1.34 -11.82
N TYR A 27 7.87 -2.37 -11.63
CA TYR A 27 7.78 -3.10 -10.37
C TYR A 27 8.49 -4.47 -10.45
N ARG A 28 8.96 -4.98 -9.31
CA ARG A 28 9.42 -6.36 -9.19
C ARG A 28 8.22 -7.24 -8.98
N THR A 29 7.74 -7.88 -10.04
CA THR A 29 6.61 -8.82 -9.94
C THR A 29 6.97 -10.22 -10.41
N SER A 30 6.40 -11.24 -9.78
CA SER A 30 6.40 -12.60 -10.33
C SER A 30 5.29 -12.82 -11.36
N ALA A 31 4.42 -11.83 -11.57
CA ALA A 31 3.30 -11.91 -12.50
C ALA A 31 3.77 -11.92 -13.96
N LYS A 32 3.59 -13.06 -14.63
CA LYS A 32 3.79 -13.17 -16.08
C LYS A 32 2.52 -12.80 -16.86
N HIS A 33 1.36 -13.18 -16.32
CA HIS A 33 0.03 -12.98 -16.90
C HIS A 33 -1.00 -12.77 -15.79
N GLU A 34 -2.07 -12.04 -16.10
CA GLU A 34 -3.16 -11.72 -15.17
C GLU A 34 -4.19 -12.86 -15.00
N LYS A 35 -4.21 -13.85 -15.90
CA LYS A 35 -5.16 -14.99 -15.87
C LYS A 35 -5.23 -15.73 -14.52
N ASN A 36 -4.17 -15.65 -13.72
CA ASN A 36 -4.06 -16.31 -12.42
C ASN A 36 -4.15 -15.33 -11.23
N TRP A 37 -4.65 -14.13 -11.44
CA TRP A 37 -4.82 -13.14 -10.38
C TRP A 37 -6.15 -13.34 -9.68
N SER A 38 -6.16 -13.09 -8.38
CA SER A 38 -7.35 -13.18 -7.54
C SER A 38 -7.96 -11.80 -7.35
N VAL A 39 -9.28 -11.76 -7.22
CA VAL A 39 -10.00 -10.59 -6.74
C VAL A 39 -10.08 -10.66 -5.23
N TYR A 40 -9.67 -9.59 -4.55
CA TYR A 40 -9.68 -9.51 -3.10
C TYR A 40 -10.87 -8.65 -2.67
N LYS A 41 -11.83 -9.29 -1.98
CA LYS A 41 -12.97 -8.63 -1.34
C LYS A 41 -12.73 -8.36 0.15
N GLY A 42 -11.71 -8.99 0.72
CA GLY A 42 -11.43 -8.89 2.14
C GLY A 42 -12.41 -9.70 2.99
N LYS A 43 -11.97 -10.05 4.19
CA LYS A 43 -12.80 -10.59 5.27
C LYS A 43 -12.62 -9.69 6.48
N VAL A 44 -13.58 -9.70 7.40
CA VAL A 44 -13.44 -9.02 8.69
C VAL A 44 -12.19 -9.57 9.39
N LEU A 45 -11.31 -8.68 9.86
CA LEU A 45 -10.18 -9.10 10.67
C LEU A 45 -10.68 -9.62 12.03
N PRO A 46 -10.01 -10.61 12.64
CA PRO A 46 -10.42 -11.10 13.95
C PRO A 46 -10.44 -9.96 15.00
N PRO A 47 -11.51 -9.82 15.81
CA PRO A 47 -11.62 -8.73 16.78
C PRO A 47 -10.43 -8.65 17.74
N GLU A 48 -9.87 -9.79 18.16
CA GLU A 48 -8.70 -9.84 19.02
C GLU A 48 -7.44 -9.20 18.41
N LEU A 49 -7.30 -9.29 17.09
CA LEU A 49 -6.22 -8.63 16.36
C LEU A 49 -6.49 -7.13 16.27
N MET A 50 -7.73 -6.73 15.97
CA MET A 50 -8.12 -5.33 15.91
C MET A 50 -8.00 -4.61 17.26
N MET A 51 -8.16 -5.33 18.38
CA MET A 51 -7.96 -4.83 19.74
C MET A 51 -6.49 -4.88 20.19
N SER A 52 -5.61 -5.52 19.43
CA SER A 52 -4.18 -5.58 19.77
C SER A 52 -3.55 -4.21 19.61
N LYS A 53 -3.12 -3.61 20.73
CA LYS A 53 -2.38 -2.34 20.75
C LYS A 53 -1.18 -2.35 19.81
N LYS A 54 -0.46 -3.47 19.75
CA LYS A 54 0.72 -3.62 18.88
C LYS A 54 0.33 -3.58 17.40
N PHE A 55 -0.76 -4.26 17.02
CA PHE A 55 -1.27 -4.22 15.65
C PHE A 55 -1.74 -2.81 15.28
N GLN A 56 -2.53 -2.17 16.15
CA GLN A 56 -3.01 -0.80 15.95
C GLN A 56 -1.87 0.20 15.76
N LEU A 57 -0.81 0.11 16.56
CA LEU A 57 0.37 0.98 16.42
C LEU A 57 1.07 0.76 15.08
N ILE A 58 1.25 -0.49 14.63
CA ILE A 58 1.90 -0.78 13.35
C ILE A 58 1.06 -0.26 12.17
N THR A 59 -0.25 -0.50 12.17
CA THR A 59 -1.13 0.00 11.10
C THR A 59 -1.25 1.52 11.14
N GLY A 60 -1.30 2.11 12.34
CA GLY A 60 -1.28 3.57 12.54
C GLY A 60 0.00 4.20 12.00
N TYR A 61 1.16 3.57 12.24
CA TYR A 61 2.43 4.01 11.68
C TYR A 61 2.41 4.00 10.13
N GLY A 62 1.89 2.94 9.51
CA GLY A 62 1.74 2.89 8.06
C GLY A 62 0.79 3.96 7.51
N TYR A 63 -0.32 4.21 8.20
CA TYR A 63 -1.27 5.26 7.84
C TYR A 63 -0.65 6.66 7.92
N GLU A 64 0.05 6.98 9.02
CA GLU A 64 0.73 8.26 9.19
C GLU A 64 1.84 8.45 8.15
N LEU A 65 2.64 7.40 7.89
CA LEU A 65 3.66 7.44 6.85
C LEU A 65 3.06 7.81 5.49
N CYS A 66 1.94 7.18 5.13
CA CYS A 66 1.24 7.50 3.90
C CYS A 66 0.62 8.91 3.90
N ARG A 67 0.09 9.36 5.03
CA ARG A 67 -0.49 10.71 5.16
C ARG A 67 0.57 11.79 4.96
N HIS A 68 1.77 11.61 5.52
CA HIS A 68 2.89 12.53 5.32
C HIS A 68 3.36 12.56 3.86
N MET A 69 3.46 11.40 3.21
CA MET A 69 3.84 11.32 1.80
C MET A 69 2.84 12.03 0.87
N LEU A 70 1.55 11.99 1.20
CA LEU A 70 0.49 12.61 0.41
C LEU A 70 0.33 14.11 0.61
N LEU A 71 0.49 14.60 1.85
CA LEU A 71 0.13 15.97 2.20
C LEU A 71 1.33 16.94 2.22
N TYR A 72 2.57 16.45 2.04
CA TYR A 72 3.80 17.24 2.23
C TYR A 72 3.78 18.06 3.53
N ARG A 73 3.07 17.58 4.56
CA ARG A 73 2.94 18.27 5.84
C ARG A 73 4.25 18.11 6.60
N ASN A 74 4.96 19.23 6.74
CA ASN A 74 6.16 19.39 7.55
C ASN A 74 5.80 19.68 9.02
N ASP A 75 4.51 19.69 9.34
CA ASP A 75 3.97 20.38 10.50
C ASP A 75 4.26 19.64 11.80
N GLU A 76 4.43 18.31 11.77
CA GLU A 76 4.76 17.51 12.97
C GLU A 76 5.43 16.18 12.57
N PRO A 77 6.76 16.00 12.68
CA PRO A 77 7.36 14.70 12.43
C PRO A 77 7.34 13.87 13.72
N GLU A 78 6.19 13.28 14.06
CA GLU A 78 6.18 12.09 14.91
C GLU A 78 6.87 10.89 14.20
N ILE A 79 7.07 11.00 12.88
CA ILE A 79 7.85 10.09 12.05
C ILE A 79 9.25 10.68 11.81
N ASN A 80 10.28 9.85 11.97
CA ASN A 80 11.68 10.22 11.77
C ASN A 80 11.95 10.79 10.35
N GLU A 81 12.73 11.87 10.26
CA GLU A 81 13.04 12.57 9.00
C GLU A 81 13.73 11.66 7.95
N GLU A 82 14.57 10.72 8.36
CA GLU A 82 15.22 9.79 7.43
C GLU A 82 14.18 8.87 6.76
N VAL A 83 13.19 8.41 7.51
CA VAL A 83 12.06 7.63 6.95
C VAL A 83 11.30 8.46 5.95
N LEU A 84 11.01 9.73 6.26
CA LEU A 84 10.29 10.62 5.36
C LEU A 84 11.09 10.91 4.07
N LYS A 85 12.42 11.03 4.16
CA LYS A 85 13.30 11.18 2.98
C LYS A 85 13.28 9.94 2.09
N GLU A 86 13.41 8.76 2.68
CA GLU A 86 13.31 7.48 1.97
C GLU A 86 11.92 7.34 1.30
N ALA A 87 10.86 7.56 2.07
CA ALA A 87 9.49 7.43 1.60
C ALA A 87 9.16 8.45 0.49
N SER A 88 9.67 9.69 0.60
CA SER A 88 9.59 10.71 -0.46
C SER A 88 10.30 10.29 -1.74
N HIS A 89 11.45 9.62 -1.64
CA HIS A 89 12.15 9.08 -2.81
C HIS A 89 11.28 8.06 -3.54
N TRP A 90 10.76 7.05 -2.82
CA TRP A 90 9.91 6.02 -3.42
C TRP A 90 8.57 6.54 -3.94
N THR A 91 8.03 7.59 -3.32
CA THR A 91 6.84 8.29 -3.83
C THR A 91 7.11 8.93 -5.19
N LYS A 92 8.24 9.62 -5.37
CA LYS A 92 8.64 10.22 -6.66
C LYS A 92 8.86 9.16 -7.76
N MET A 93 9.19 7.93 -7.36
CA MET A 93 9.35 6.79 -8.26
C MET A 93 8.02 6.07 -8.56
N GLY A 94 6.88 6.57 -8.05
CA GLY A 94 5.58 5.93 -8.21
C GLY A 94 5.44 4.61 -7.46
N ALA A 95 6.25 4.38 -6.42
CA ALA A 95 6.33 3.11 -5.67
C ALA A 95 5.91 3.26 -4.20
N MET A 96 5.10 4.27 -3.90
CA MET A 96 4.67 4.59 -2.53
C MET A 96 3.91 3.44 -1.85
N CYS A 97 2.94 2.84 -2.56
CA CYS A 97 2.15 1.71 -2.07
C CYS A 97 3.01 0.46 -1.81
N ILE A 98 4.02 0.22 -2.65
CA ILE A 98 5.01 -0.85 -2.43
C ILE A 98 5.83 -0.57 -1.18
N HIS A 99 6.42 0.62 -1.08
CA HIS A 99 7.31 0.98 0.03
C HIS A 99 6.61 0.85 1.38
N ASN A 100 5.42 1.44 1.51
CA ASN A 100 4.63 1.37 2.73
C ASN A 100 4.20 -0.08 3.05
N SER A 101 3.73 -0.83 2.05
CA SER A 101 3.35 -2.24 2.23
C SER A 101 4.53 -3.12 2.64
N VAL A 102 5.74 -2.89 2.11
CA VAL A 102 6.95 -3.63 2.48
C VAL A 102 7.42 -3.28 3.89
N ILE A 103 7.34 -2.01 4.31
CA ILE A 103 7.59 -1.61 5.71
C ILE A 103 6.60 -2.31 6.64
N LEU A 104 5.29 -2.22 6.36
CA LEU A 104 4.27 -2.88 7.16
C LEU A 104 4.47 -4.40 7.21
N TYR A 105 4.77 -5.02 6.07
CA TYR A 105 5.07 -6.46 5.99
C TYR A 105 6.24 -6.82 6.90
N THR A 106 7.32 -6.05 6.84
CA THR A 106 8.53 -6.26 7.64
C THR A 106 8.20 -6.13 9.13
N LEU A 107 7.58 -5.02 9.55
CA LEU A 107 7.23 -4.79 10.95
C LEU A 107 6.28 -5.86 11.50
N LEU A 108 5.25 -6.25 10.74
CA LEU A 108 4.29 -7.27 11.17
C LEU A 108 4.94 -8.65 11.37
N LEU A 109 5.99 -8.98 10.60
CA LEU A 109 6.73 -10.23 10.76
C LEU A 109 7.77 -10.16 11.88
N GLU A 110 8.65 -9.17 11.86
CA GLU A 110 9.76 -9.02 12.82
C GLU A 110 9.23 -8.83 14.25
N LEU A 111 8.07 -8.20 14.40
CA LEU A 111 7.42 -8.02 15.68
C LEU A 111 6.50 -9.18 16.08
N GLY A 112 6.46 -10.27 15.31
CA GLY A 112 5.75 -11.51 15.64
C GLY A 112 4.23 -11.40 15.63
N ILE A 113 3.65 -10.42 14.92
CA ILE A 113 2.19 -10.33 14.74
C ILE A 113 1.71 -11.43 13.81
N PHE A 114 2.46 -11.68 12.74
CA PHE A 114 2.19 -12.71 11.76
C PHE A 114 3.44 -13.54 11.46
N THR A 115 3.22 -14.67 10.79
CA THR A 115 4.29 -15.52 10.24
C THR A 115 4.40 -15.31 8.72
N PRO A 116 5.57 -15.63 8.12
CA PRO A 116 5.77 -15.51 6.66
C PRO A 116 4.82 -16.38 5.81
N THR A 117 4.12 -17.35 6.40
CA THR A 117 3.12 -18.18 5.71
C THR A 117 1.71 -17.64 5.83
N SER A 118 1.44 -16.77 6.81
CA SER A 118 0.12 -16.21 7.07
C SER A 118 -0.09 -14.81 6.49
N LEU A 119 1.00 -14.08 6.22
CA LEU A 119 0.98 -12.74 5.65
C LEU A 119 1.52 -12.78 4.23
N HIS A 120 0.81 -12.15 3.30
CA HIS A 120 1.20 -12.10 1.89
C HIS A 120 1.29 -10.66 1.42
N PHE A 121 2.37 -10.36 0.72
CA PHE A 121 2.48 -9.15 -0.09
C PHE A 121 1.82 -9.38 -1.45
N VAL A 122 0.95 -8.47 -1.88
CA VAL A 122 0.20 -8.58 -3.12
C VAL A 122 0.49 -7.38 -3.99
N GLN A 123 0.72 -7.63 -5.27
CA GLN A 123 0.78 -6.60 -6.29
C GLN A 123 -0.27 -6.86 -7.36
N GLY A 124 -0.84 -5.79 -7.88
CA GLY A 124 -1.89 -5.84 -8.88
C GLY A 124 -2.37 -4.46 -9.26
N TYR A 125 -3.69 -4.28 -9.33
CA TYR A 125 -4.32 -2.99 -9.53
C TYR A 125 -5.56 -2.83 -8.64
N TYR A 126 -5.91 -1.57 -8.38
CA TYR A 126 -7.26 -1.22 -7.95
C TYR A 126 -8.08 -0.71 -9.14
N HIS A 127 -9.40 -0.80 -9.06
CA HIS A 127 -10.34 -0.20 -10.01
C HIS A 127 -11.60 0.24 -9.28
N HIS A 128 -12.04 1.47 -9.51
CA HIS A 128 -13.31 1.99 -9.00
C HIS A 128 -13.90 3.03 -9.96
N LYS A 129 -15.17 3.38 -9.76
CA LYS A 129 -15.78 4.53 -10.43
C LYS A 129 -15.29 5.83 -9.79
N THR A 130 -15.10 6.86 -10.61
CA THR A 130 -14.82 8.20 -10.09
C THR A 130 -16.09 8.74 -9.43
N ARG A 131 -15.95 9.47 -8.31
CA ARG A 131 -17.08 10.15 -7.66
C ARG A 131 -17.69 11.21 -8.59
N GLU A 132 -19.01 11.33 -8.59
CA GLU A 132 -19.77 12.20 -9.53
C GLU A 132 -19.52 13.69 -9.30
N ASP A 133 -19.04 14.06 -8.11
CA ASP A 133 -18.73 15.43 -7.71
C ASP A 133 -17.26 15.82 -7.94
N ASN A 134 -16.43 14.94 -8.51
CA ASN A 134 -15.03 15.25 -8.83
C ASN A 134 -14.87 15.69 -10.30
N VAL A 135 -14.13 16.78 -10.53
CA VAL A 135 -13.81 17.31 -11.87
C VAL A 135 -13.17 16.27 -12.81
N ILE A 136 -12.43 15.30 -12.27
CA ILE A 136 -11.81 14.19 -12.99
C ILE A 136 -12.87 13.27 -13.61
N GLU A 137 -14.08 13.20 -13.05
CA GLU A 137 -15.18 12.40 -13.62
C GLU A 137 -15.54 12.85 -15.04
N MET A 138 -15.39 14.15 -15.33
CA MET A 138 -15.57 14.72 -16.68
C MET A 138 -14.58 14.15 -17.71
N ILE A 139 -13.43 13.65 -17.25
CA ILE A 139 -12.34 13.13 -18.07
C ILE A 139 -12.35 11.59 -18.08
N ALA A 140 -12.63 10.96 -16.93
CA ALA A 140 -12.64 9.51 -16.76
C ALA A 140 -13.71 9.07 -15.74
N LYS A 141 -14.64 8.22 -16.18
CA LYS A 141 -15.71 7.64 -15.33
C LYS A 141 -15.22 6.57 -14.33
N SER A 142 -14.00 6.11 -14.49
CA SER A 142 -13.39 5.10 -13.63
C SER A 142 -11.89 5.32 -13.55
N HIS A 143 -11.32 5.03 -12.39
CA HIS A 143 -9.89 5.09 -12.16
C HIS A 143 -9.34 3.67 -11.95
N ILE A 144 -8.21 3.39 -12.60
CA ILE A 144 -7.53 2.10 -12.56
C ILE A 144 -6.03 2.34 -12.57
N SER A 145 -5.33 1.79 -11.57
CA SER A 145 -3.87 1.96 -11.46
C SER A 145 -3.23 0.79 -10.74
N VAL A 146 -1.92 0.63 -10.97
CA VAL A 146 -1.09 -0.33 -10.25
C VAL A 146 -1.13 -0.05 -8.75
N HIS A 147 -1.16 -1.12 -7.95
CA HIS A 147 -1.22 -0.99 -6.50
C HIS A 147 -0.62 -2.20 -5.79
N ALA A 148 -0.23 -1.99 -4.53
CA ALA A 148 0.30 -3.03 -3.67
C ALA A 148 -0.33 -2.95 -2.28
N TRP A 149 -0.63 -4.11 -1.69
CA TRP A 149 -1.27 -4.24 -0.40
C TRP A 149 -0.87 -5.54 0.30
N LEU A 150 -1.31 -5.72 1.54
CA LEU A 150 -1.09 -6.95 2.29
C LEU A 150 -2.37 -7.76 2.44
N VAL A 151 -2.22 -9.08 2.50
CA VAL A 151 -3.32 -10.02 2.72
C VAL A 151 -2.98 -10.99 3.84
N VAL A 152 -3.89 -11.16 4.78
CA VAL A 152 -3.78 -12.12 5.88
C VAL A 152 -5.12 -12.84 6.09
N ARG A 153 -5.13 -14.17 6.02
CA ARG A 153 -6.35 -15.00 6.20
C ARG A 153 -7.56 -14.55 5.35
N GLY A 154 -7.29 -13.93 4.19
CA GLY A 154 -8.31 -13.41 3.27
C GLY A 154 -8.78 -11.97 3.57
N SER A 155 -8.29 -11.34 4.64
CA SER A 155 -8.45 -9.91 4.94
C SER A 155 -7.38 -9.08 4.24
N VAL A 156 -7.73 -7.85 3.85
CA VAL A 156 -6.82 -6.89 3.22
C VAL A 156 -6.32 -5.89 4.26
N ILE A 157 -5.04 -5.52 4.20
CA ILE A 157 -4.44 -4.41 4.95
C ILE A 157 -3.81 -3.47 3.93
N ASP A 158 -4.33 -2.25 3.82
CA ASP A 158 -3.86 -1.25 2.87
C ASP A 158 -4.05 0.17 3.42
N MET A 159 -2.94 0.76 3.87
CA MET A 159 -2.90 2.13 4.40
C MET A 159 -2.69 3.17 3.31
N THR A 160 -2.46 2.74 2.07
CA THR A 160 -2.06 3.60 0.95
C THR A 160 -3.19 3.88 -0.03
N ILE A 161 -4.28 3.12 0.03
CA ILE A 161 -5.47 3.39 -0.78
C ILE A 161 -6.08 4.79 -0.53
N GLN A 162 -5.73 5.46 0.58
CA GLN A 162 -6.10 6.87 0.80
C GLN A 162 -5.61 7.83 -0.29
N GLN A 163 -4.64 7.43 -1.13
CA GLN A 163 -4.28 8.18 -2.33
C GLN A 163 -5.49 8.48 -3.22
N GLU A 164 -6.48 7.60 -3.19
CA GLU A 164 -7.70 7.70 -4.00
C GLU A 164 -8.81 8.51 -3.30
N LYS A 165 -8.58 9.05 -2.10
CA LYS A 165 -9.63 9.71 -1.30
C LYS A 165 -10.28 10.92 -1.96
N ASP A 166 -9.62 11.50 -2.96
CA ASP A 166 -10.15 12.63 -3.71
C ASP A 166 -11.05 12.17 -4.87
N VAL A 167 -10.87 10.94 -5.37
CA VAL A 167 -11.57 10.39 -6.55
C VAL A 167 -12.50 9.22 -6.25
N PHE A 168 -12.40 8.60 -5.09
CA PHE A 168 -13.23 7.48 -4.62
C PHE A 168 -13.93 7.84 -3.30
N ASP A 169 -15.19 7.45 -3.15
CA ASP A 169 -15.91 7.60 -1.89
C ASP A 169 -15.66 6.40 -0.97
N PHE A 170 -14.93 6.63 0.12
CA PHE A 170 -14.65 5.64 1.16
C PHE A 170 -15.72 5.60 2.26
N THR A 171 -16.84 6.31 2.09
CA THR A 171 -17.94 6.30 3.04
C THR A 171 -18.58 4.90 3.13
N THR A 172 -18.74 4.43 4.35
CA THR A 172 -19.41 3.19 4.72
C THR A 172 -20.46 3.47 5.79
N GLU A 173 -21.29 2.49 6.13
CA GLU A 173 -22.24 2.60 7.26
C GLU A 173 -21.55 2.94 8.59
N GLU A 174 -20.28 2.54 8.74
CA GLU A 174 -19.49 2.71 9.95
C GLU A 174 -18.73 4.05 9.98
N GLY A 175 -18.69 4.79 8.86
CA GLY A 175 -17.96 6.05 8.72
C GLY A 175 -17.14 6.12 7.43
N ASN A 176 -16.35 7.19 7.29
CA ASN A 176 -15.44 7.39 6.16
C ASN A 176 -14.01 7.07 6.59
N TYR A 177 -13.49 5.96 6.08
CA TYR A 177 -12.15 5.46 6.41
C TYR A 177 -11.36 5.26 5.11
N PRO A 178 -10.43 6.16 4.77
CA PRO A 178 -9.66 6.05 3.53
C PRO A 178 -8.52 5.00 3.63
N PHE A 179 -8.74 3.90 4.32
CA PHE A 179 -7.79 2.79 4.46
C PHE A 179 -8.57 1.48 4.54
N ILE A 180 -7.91 0.36 4.26
CA ILE A 180 -8.54 -0.97 4.36
C ILE A 180 -7.89 -1.76 5.49
N LEU A 181 -8.70 -2.16 6.47
CA LEU A 181 -8.36 -3.14 7.50
C LEU A 181 -9.45 -4.21 7.57
N GLY A 182 -9.36 -5.20 6.67
CA GLY A 182 -10.32 -6.28 6.58
C GLY A 182 -11.03 -6.32 5.25
N LYS A 183 -12.30 -5.89 5.23
CA LYS A 183 -13.17 -5.87 4.05
C LYS A 183 -12.78 -4.70 3.13
N VAL A 184 -12.84 -4.95 1.82
CA VAL A 184 -12.67 -3.91 0.80
C VAL A 184 -14.00 -3.18 0.63
N ASN A 185 -13.96 -1.84 0.56
CA ASN A 185 -15.14 -1.00 0.37
C ASN A 185 -15.92 -1.38 -0.90
N ASP A 186 -17.24 -1.25 -0.85
CA ASP A 186 -18.09 -1.49 -2.02
C ASP A 186 -17.75 -0.50 -3.15
N GLY A 187 -17.81 -0.98 -4.39
CA GLY A 187 -17.40 -0.20 -5.55
C GLY A 187 -15.89 -0.16 -5.82
N LEU A 188 -15.05 -0.58 -4.86
CA LEU A 188 -13.62 -0.79 -5.05
C LEU A 188 -13.31 -2.25 -5.41
N LEU A 189 -12.52 -2.43 -6.48
CA LEU A 189 -12.01 -3.74 -6.89
C LEU A 189 -10.50 -3.77 -6.70
N LEU A 190 -10.02 -4.72 -5.92
CA LEU A 190 -8.59 -5.06 -5.85
C LEU A 190 -8.37 -6.39 -6.57
N LYS A 191 -7.50 -6.40 -7.59
CA LYS A 191 -7.15 -7.62 -8.31
C LYS A 191 -5.65 -7.74 -8.45
N GLY A 192 -5.10 -8.85 -7.98
CA GLY A 192 -3.65 -9.00 -7.91
C GLY A 192 -3.18 -10.42 -7.65
N LYS A 193 -1.88 -10.56 -7.48
CA LYS A 193 -1.19 -11.83 -7.24
C LYS A 193 -0.44 -11.78 -5.93
N ASN A 194 -0.60 -12.81 -5.10
CA ASN A 194 0.31 -13.04 -3.97
C ASN A 194 1.73 -13.23 -4.50
N GLU A 195 2.60 -12.32 -4.11
CA GLU A 195 4.00 -12.38 -4.49
C GLU A 195 4.77 -13.33 -3.57
N PRO A 196 5.78 -14.03 -4.10
CA PRO A 196 6.64 -14.85 -3.25
C PRO A 196 7.53 -13.95 -2.40
N ASN A 197 7.89 -14.41 -1.19
CA ASN A 197 8.67 -13.63 -0.21
C ASN A 197 10.01 -13.09 -0.78
N LYS A 198 10.59 -13.76 -1.78
CA LYS A 198 11.79 -13.27 -2.49
C LYS A 198 11.60 -11.91 -3.19
N ILE A 199 10.37 -11.55 -3.54
CA ILE A 199 10.05 -10.24 -4.13
C ILE A 199 10.14 -9.15 -3.05
N VAL A 200 9.55 -9.40 -1.87
CA VAL A 200 9.69 -8.51 -0.72
C VAL A 200 11.16 -8.35 -0.33
N ASP A 201 11.92 -9.46 -0.25
CA ASP A 201 13.36 -9.44 0.01
C ASP A 201 14.15 -8.59 -1.01
N ALA A 202 13.78 -8.66 -2.29
CA ALA A 202 14.40 -7.84 -3.32
C ALA A 202 14.08 -6.35 -3.16
N TYR A 203 12.86 -5.99 -2.74
CA TYR A 203 12.53 -4.60 -2.43
C TYR A 203 13.31 -4.08 -1.22
N ILE A 204 13.39 -4.85 -0.13
CA ILE A 204 14.18 -4.47 1.05
C ILE A 204 15.65 -4.23 0.65
N LYS A 205 16.22 -5.08 -0.22
CA LYS A 205 17.58 -4.88 -0.73
C LYS A 205 17.74 -3.61 -1.55
N ASP A 206 16.75 -3.25 -2.37
CA ASP A 206 16.77 -1.98 -3.12
C ASP A 206 16.69 -0.77 -2.18
N PHE A 207 15.85 -0.85 -1.14
CA PHE A 207 15.68 0.19 -0.14
C PHE A 207 16.98 0.40 0.67
N ALA A 208 17.57 -0.70 1.13
CA ALA A 208 18.87 -0.70 1.79
C ALA A 208 19.98 -0.15 0.90
N LYS A 209 20.01 -0.57 -0.38
CA LYS A 209 20.98 -0.08 -1.37
C LYS A 209 20.85 1.43 -1.61
N TYR A 210 19.63 1.95 -1.69
CA TYR A 210 19.38 3.39 -1.84
C TYR A 210 20.01 4.19 -0.68
N LEU A 211 19.93 3.66 0.54
CA LEU A 211 20.54 4.26 1.73
C LEU A 211 22.03 3.94 1.92
N GLY A 212 22.62 3.09 1.07
CA GLY A 212 24.01 2.66 1.20
C GLY A 212 24.28 1.76 2.41
N ILE A 213 23.27 1.01 2.87
CA ILE A 213 23.34 0.12 4.05
C ILE A 213 23.02 -1.33 3.68
N SER A 214 23.28 -2.25 4.60
CA SER A 214 22.87 -3.65 4.48
C SER A 214 21.36 -3.83 4.67
N LYS A 215 20.84 -4.99 4.23
CA LYS A 215 19.44 -5.36 4.39
C LYS A 215 19.06 -5.43 5.87
N GLU A 216 19.93 -6.03 6.68
CA GLU A 216 19.77 -6.21 8.12
C GLU A 216 19.72 -4.85 8.84
N GLU A 217 20.65 -3.95 8.51
CA GLU A 217 20.63 -2.58 9.04
C GLU A 217 19.37 -1.80 8.64
N TRP A 218 18.84 -2.02 7.42
CA TRP A 218 17.59 -1.40 7.02
C TRP A 218 16.42 -1.88 7.90
N ILE A 219 16.33 -3.19 8.15
CA ILE A 219 15.29 -3.78 9.02
C ILE A 219 15.41 -3.22 10.45
N GLU A 220 16.62 -3.21 11.02
CA GLU A 220 16.89 -2.66 12.34
C GLU A 220 16.50 -1.17 12.45
N ARG A 221 16.76 -0.39 11.39
CA ARG A 221 16.32 1.01 11.32
C ARG A 221 14.80 1.14 11.34
N GLN A 222 14.09 0.36 10.52
CA GLN A 222 12.62 0.42 10.52
C GLN A 222 12.03 0.04 11.87
N LEU A 223 12.59 -0.97 12.55
CA LEU A 223 12.20 -1.34 13.91
C LEU A 223 12.44 -0.19 14.90
N LYS A 224 13.63 0.41 14.87
CA LYS A 224 13.98 1.56 15.73
C LYS A 224 13.05 2.76 15.49
N TYR A 225 12.71 3.05 14.25
CA TYR A 225 11.81 4.14 13.90
C TYR A 225 10.37 3.89 14.37
N PHE A 226 9.90 2.64 14.21
CA PHE A 226 8.62 2.23 14.76
C PHE A 226 8.59 2.31 16.29
N ASP A 227 9.66 1.92 16.98
CA ASP A 227 9.75 2.01 18.45
C ASP A 227 9.65 3.47 18.91
N GLY A 228 10.34 4.39 18.22
CA GLY A 228 10.24 5.83 18.49
C GLY A 228 8.81 6.37 18.33
N TYR A 229 8.15 6.03 17.22
CA TYR A 229 6.74 6.38 16.99
C TYR A 229 5.83 5.80 18.08
N SER A 230 6.03 4.53 18.41
CA SER A 230 5.21 3.82 19.40
C SER A 230 5.32 4.45 20.79
N LEU A 231 6.53 4.83 21.21
CA LEU A 231 6.75 5.52 22.49
C LEU A 231 6.06 6.88 22.53
N ALA A 232 6.05 7.63 21.43
CA ALA A 232 5.38 8.93 21.34
C ALA A 232 3.84 8.83 21.43
N LYS A 233 3.25 7.69 21.03
CA LYS A 233 1.79 7.46 21.06
C LYS A 233 1.26 6.84 22.36
N VAL A 234 2.14 6.41 23.25
CA VAL A 234 1.76 5.78 24.53
C VAL A 234 1.84 6.74 25.71
N ASN A 235 2.63 7.82 25.57
CA ASN A 235 2.74 8.90 26.56
C ASN A 235 1.79 10.04 26.22
#